data_AF-A0AAD4BS50-F1
#
_entry.id   AF-A0AAD4BS50-F1
#
_cell.length_a   1.000
_cell.length_b   1.000
_cell.length_c   1.000
_cell.angle_alpha   90.00
_cell.angle_beta   90.00
_cell.angle_gamma   90.00
#
_symmetry.space_group_name_H-M   'P 1'
#
loop_
_entity.id
_entity.type
_entity.pdbx_description
1 polymer ?
#
loop_
_entity_poly.entity_id
_entity_poly.type
_entity_poly.pdbx_seq_one_letter_code
_entity_poly.pdbx_strand_id
1 'polypeptide(L)'
;MPVRSRTSVRCTRCASEGEWSSFMRCSRCKASIYCSNECQVSDWPYHKTKCTPVPHPESRVPSGKVWGVTIACNADRARGARAFEAKVIDPSHAIHTRGIPCPLFRQVGFPLVLFRHFPHDPASMTRDPGLDNQLASHLLTQPNTGYPEEK
;
A
#
# COMPACT_ATOMS: atom_id res chain seq x y z
N MET A 1 -20.63 40.32 -4.10
CA MET A 1 -20.16 39.34 -5.11
C MET A 1 -20.26 37.96 -4.48
N PRO A 2 -21.17 37.06 -4.89
CA PRO A 2 -21.25 35.75 -4.28
C PRO A 2 -20.02 34.91 -4.67
N VAL A 3 -19.39 34.31 -3.68
CA VAL A 3 -18.25 33.40 -3.84
C VAL A 3 -18.74 32.17 -4.59
N ARG A 4 -18.26 31.94 -5.82
CA ARG A 4 -18.55 30.73 -6.58
C ARG A 4 -18.04 29.53 -5.78
N SER A 5 -18.93 28.64 -5.36
CA SER A 5 -18.58 27.36 -4.76
C SER A 5 -17.67 26.60 -5.73
N ARG A 6 -16.48 26.21 -5.27
CA ARG A 6 -15.49 25.43 -6.05
C ARG A 6 -15.88 23.94 -6.15
N THR A 7 -17.17 23.61 -6.04
CA THR A 7 -17.67 22.23 -5.99
C THR A 7 -18.32 21.77 -7.29
N SER A 8 -18.46 22.65 -8.29
CA SER A 8 -19.05 22.26 -9.56
C SER A 8 -18.10 21.39 -10.39
N VAL A 9 -18.64 20.29 -10.89
CA VAL A 9 -17.99 19.37 -11.84
C VAL A 9 -18.67 19.40 -13.18
N ARG A 10 -17.91 18.99 -14.19
CA ARG A 10 -18.37 18.93 -15.58
C ARG A 10 -18.29 17.51 -16.13
N CYS A 11 -19.33 17.09 -16.84
CA CYS A 11 -19.33 15.82 -17.57
C CYS A 11 -18.29 15.87 -18.70
N THR A 12 -17.46 14.83 -18.80
CA THR A 12 -16.43 14.70 -19.84
C THR A 12 -17.05 14.60 -21.24
N ARG A 13 -18.27 14.03 -21.34
CA ARG A 13 -18.92 13.76 -22.62
C ARG A 13 -19.82 14.90 -23.11
N CYS A 14 -20.74 15.36 -22.27
CA CYS A 14 -21.78 16.33 -22.66
C CYS A 14 -21.57 17.73 -22.07
N ALA A 15 -20.49 17.94 -21.30
CA ALA A 15 -20.16 19.21 -20.67
C ALA A 15 -21.21 19.77 -19.68
N SER A 16 -22.20 18.97 -19.25
CA SER A 16 -23.14 19.36 -18.22
C SER A 16 -22.42 19.66 -16.89
N GLU A 17 -22.83 20.71 -16.21
CA GLU A 17 -22.29 21.12 -14.92
C GLU A 17 -23.25 20.78 -13.79
N GLY A 18 -22.72 20.45 -12.62
CA GLY A 18 -23.51 20.24 -11.42
C GLY A 18 -22.66 19.88 -10.21
N GLU A 19 -23.32 19.48 -9.13
CA GLU A 19 -22.65 19.07 -7.89
C GLU A 19 -22.06 17.66 -8.01
N TRP A 20 -20.91 17.43 -7.36
CA TRP A 20 -20.21 16.13 -7.35
C TRP A 20 -21.10 14.92 -7.02
N SER A 21 -22.11 15.10 -6.16
CA SER A 21 -23.05 14.04 -5.76
C SER A 21 -23.87 13.47 -6.91
N SER A 22 -24.03 14.21 -7.99
CA SER A 22 -24.82 13.81 -9.17
C SER A 22 -23.96 13.23 -10.29
N PHE A 23 -22.66 13.05 -10.07
CA PHE A 23 -21.73 12.56 -11.09
C PHE A 23 -21.01 11.31 -10.63
N MET A 24 -20.65 10.47 -11.59
CA MET A 24 -19.88 9.26 -11.40
C MET A 24 -18.51 9.39 -12.04
N ARG A 25 -17.53 8.69 -11.45
CA ARG A 25 -16.19 8.57 -12.04
C ARG A 25 -16.04 7.24 -12.74
N CYS A 26 -15.25 7.21 -13.82
CA CYS A 26 -14.87 5.96 -14.46
C CYS A 26 -14.32 4.96 -13.43
N SER A 27 -14.89 3.77 -13.37
CA SER A 27 -14.53 2.76 -12.36
C SER A 27 -13.07 2.30 -12.47
N ARG A 28 -12.50 2.31 -13.68
CA ARG A 28 -11.15 1.86 -13.99
C ARG A 28 -10.07 2.88 -13.66
N CYS A 29 -10.18 4.10 -14.19
CA CYS A 29 -9.15 5.13 -14.06
C CYS A 29 -9.44 6.19 -13.00
N LYS A 30 -10.70 6.30 -12.55
CA LYS A 30 -11.20 7.34 -11.62
C LYS A 30 -10.96 8.79 -12.08
N ALA A 31 -10.45 9.02 -13.29
CA ALA A 31 -10.06 10.33 -13.81
C ALA A 31 -11.19 11.03 -14.58
N SER A 32 -11.90 10.31 -15.45
CA SER A 32 -13.04 10.86 -16.19
C SER A 32 -14.32 10.86 -15.37
N ILE A 33 -15.08 11.95 -15.49
CA ILE A 33 -16.32 12.22 -14.75
C ILE A 33 -17.50 12.24 -15.72
N TYR A 34 -18.61 11.62 -15.36
CA TYR A 34 -19.82 11.51 -16.19
C TYR A 34 -21.05 11.81 -15.35
N CYS A 35 -22.04 12.47 -15.93
CA CYS A 35 -23.34 12.68 -15.28
C CYS A 35 -24.23 11.43 -15.31
N SER A 36 -23.92 10.46 -16.17
CA SER A 36 -24.70 9.22 -16.31
C SER A 36 -23.88 8.10 -16.98
N ASN A 37 -24.39 6.88 -16.89
CA ASN A 37 -23.77 5.71 -17.54
C ASN A 37 -23.79 5.84 -19.07
N GLU A 38 -24.84 6.44 -19.64
CA GLU A 38 -24.96 6.68 -21.08
C GLU A 38 -23.85 7.60 -21.58
N CYS A 39 -23.50 8.64 -20.81
CA CYS A 39 -22.38 9.50 -21.12
C CYS A 39 -21.04 8.76 -21.06
N GLN A 40 -20.85 7.84 -20.11
CA GLN A 40 -19.65 7.02 -20.03
C GLN A 40 -19.52 6.06 -21.23
N VAL A 41 -20.60 5.36 -21.58
CA VAL A 41 -20.62 4.42 -22.71
C VAL A 41 -20.42 5.14 -24.05
N SER A 42 -21.06 6.30 -24.23
CA SER A 42 -20.90 7.13 -25.42
C SER A 42 -19.46 7.65 -25.59
N ASP A 43 -18.79 7.97 -24.49
CA ASP A 43 -17.40 8.44 -24.49
C ASP A 43 -16.38 7.29 -24.66
N TRP A 44 -16.76 6.04 -24.40
CA TRP A 44 -15.86 4.89 -24.36
C TRP A 44 -14.95 4.73 -25.59
N PRO A 45 -15.41 4.89 -26.85
CA PRO A 45 -14.55 4.79 -28.03
C PRO A 45 -13.34 5.73 -27.99
N TYR A 46 -13.48 6.91 -27.39
CA TYR A 46 -12.43 7.91 -27.23
C TYR A 46 -11.66 7.72 -25.92
N HIS A 47 -12.39 7.54 -24.81
CA HIS A 47 -11.84 7.38 -23.48
C HIS A 47 -10.90 6.17 -23.36
N LYS A 48 -11.23 5.04 -23.99
CA LYS A 48 -10.48 3.78 -23.85
C LYS A 48 -8.98 3.93 -24.15
N THR A 49 -8.64 4.82 -25.10
CA THR A 49 -7.25 5.07 -25.53
C THR A 49 -6.42 5.78 -24.45
N LYS A 50 -7.08 6.48 -23.52
CA LYS A 50 -6.46 7.25 -22.43
C LYS A 50 -6.78 6.67 -21.05
N CYS A 51 -7.56 5.58 -20.99
CA CYS A 51 -8.05 4.99 -19.74
C CYS A 51 -6.98 4.12 -19.07
N THR A 52 -6.18 4.73 -18.20
CA THR A 52 -5.17 4.02 -17.40
C THR A 52 -5.77 3.57 -16.06
N PRO A 53 -5.74 2.27 -15.72
CA PRO A 53 -6.20 1.80 -14.41
C PRO A 53 -5.48 2.53 -13.28
N VAL A 54 -6.21 2.90 -12.22
CA VAL A 54 -5.54 3.32 -10.98
C VAL A 54 -4.72 2.12 -10.51
N PRO A 55 -3.42 2.29 -10.18
CA PRO A 55 -2.65 1.21 -9.60
C PRO A 55 -3.40 0.68 -8.39
N HIS A 56 -3.69 -0.62 -8.39
CA HIS A 56 -4.35 -1.25 -7.26
C HIS A 56 -3.44 -1.01 -6.05
N PRO A 57 -3.96 -0.55 -4.89
CA PRO A 57 -3.14 -0.39 -3.69
C PRO A 57 -2.48 -1.70 -3.22
N GLU A 58 -2.87 -2.82 -3.83
CA GLU A 58 -2.36 -4.17 -3.60
C GLU A 58 -1.35 -4.63 -4.66
N SER A 59 -1.15 -3.88 -5.73
CA SER A 59 -0.06 -4.12 -6.68
C SER A 59 1.24 -3.59 -6.05
N ARG A 60 1.68 -4.28 -4.99
CA ARG A 60 2.87 -3.98 -4.17
C ARG A 60 4.17 -4.38 -4.83
N VAL A 61 4.13 -4.80 -6.10
CA VAL A 61 5.33 -5.13 -6.85
C VAL A 61 5.80 -3.85 -7.55
N PRO A 62 6.84 -3.17 -7.04
CA PRO A 62 7.44 -2.06 -7.75
C PRO A 62 7.97 -2.57 -9.08
N SER A 63 7.78 -1.80 -10.15
CA SER A 63 8.30 -2.13 -11.49
C SER A 63 9.83 -2.06 -11.59
N GLY A 64 10.52 -1.71 -10.50
CA GLY A 64 11.97 -1.56 -10.44
C GLY A 64 12.53 -1.73 -9.03
N LYS A 65 13.85 -1.68 -8.92
CA LYS A 65 14.58 -1.82 -7.65
C LYS A 65 14.16 -0.74 -6.66
N VAL A 66 13.96 -1.12 -5.40
CA VAL A 66 13.58 -0.19 -4.33
C VAL A 66 14.58 -0.28 -3.17
N TRP A 67 14.62 0.76 -2.34
CA TRP A 67 15.38 0.71 -1.09
C TRP A 67 14.57 0.00 -0.01
N GLY A 68 15.24 -0.85 0.74
CA GLY A 68 14.72 -1.47 1.95
C GLY A 68 15.77 -1.54 3.04
N VAL A 69 15.39 -2.14 4.16
CA VAL A 69 16.25 -2.29 5.33
C VAL A 69 16.26 -3.75 5.75
N THR A 70 17.45 -4.33 5.87
CA THR A 70 17.64 -5.63 6.51
C THR A 70 17.87 -5.40 8.00
N ILE A 71 17.18 -6.16 8.85
CA ILE A 71 17.33 -6.12 10.30
C ILE A 71 18.16 -7.33 10.71
N ALA A 72 19.36 -7.11 11.26
CA ALA A 72 20.21 -8.20 11.73
C ALA A 72 19.57 -8.94 12.91
N CYS A 73 19.74 -10.27 12.95
CA CYS A 73 19.24 -11.09 14.07
C CYS A 73 20.03 -10.83 15.36
N ASN A 74 19.54 -11.33 16.48
CA ASN A 74 20.20 -11.12 17.78
C ASN A 74 21.64 -11.67 17.79
N ALA A 75 21.88 -12.84 17.17
CA ALA A 75 23.20 -13.44 17.10
C ALA A 75 24.20 -12.58 16.32
N ASP A 76 23.79 -12.03 15.17
CA ASP A 76 24.64 -11.15 14.37
C ASP A 76 24.95 -9.85 15.11
N ARG A 77 23.94 -9.27 15.78
CA ARG A 77 24.12 -8.05 16.60
C ARG A 77 25.07 -8.30 17.78
N ALA A 78 24.98 -9.47 18.42
CA ALA A 78 25.90 -9.87 19.48
C ALA A 78 27.35 -10.02 18.97
N ARG A 79 27.54 -10.33 17.68
CA ARG A 79 28.83 -10.34 16.99
C ARG A 79 29.27 -8.98 16.44
N GLY A 80 28.51 -7.92 16.70
CA GLY A 80 28.85 -6.54 16.30
C GLY A 80 28.24 -6.09 14.97
N ALA A 81 27.32 -6.85 14.37
CA ALA A 81 26.61 -6.39 13.18
C ALA A 81 25.72 -5.18 13.48
N ARG A 82 25.57 -4.28 12.49
CA ARG A 82 24.65 -3.14 12.60
C ARG A 82 23.21 -3.66 12.62
N ALA A 83 22.39 -3.10 13.51
CA ALA A 83 21.00 -3.53 13.64
C ALA A 83 20.19 -3.30 12.35
N PHE A 84 20.46 -2.21 11.63
CA PHE A 84 19.79 -1.82 10.40
C PHE A 84 20.80 -1.60 9.30
N GLU A 85 20.59 -2.26 8.16
CA GLU A 85 21.41 -2.10 6.97
C GLU A 85 20.51 -1.78 5.77
N ALA A 86 20.76 -0.64 5.13
CA ALA A 86 20.04 -0.25 3.93
C ALA A 86 20.48 -1.13 2.75
N LYS A 87 19.52 -1.73 2.04
CA LYS A 87 19.78 -2.65 0.94
C LYS A 87 18.82 -2.40 -0.21
N VAL A 88 19.32 -2.56 -1.43
CA VAL A 88 18.47 -2.55 -2.62
C VAL A 88 17.72 -3.87 -2.71
N ILE A 89 16.39 -3.80 -2.78
CA ILE A 89 15.49 -4.92 -2.95
C ILE A 89 15.09 -5.01 -4.43
N ASP A 90 15.30 -6.19 -5.00
CA ASP A 90 14.93 -6.49 -6.38
C ASP A 90 13.42 -6.75 -6.51
N PRO A 91 12.76 -6.38 -7.63
CA PRO A 91 11.36 -6.72 -7.89
C PRO A 91 11.01 -8.20 -7.71
N SER A 92 11.97 -9.11 -7.90
CA SER A 92 11.76 -10.55 -7.70
C SER A 92 11.75 -10.99 -6.22
N HIS A 93 12.05 -10.10 -5.28
CA HIS A 93 12.17 -10.44 -3.86
C HIS A 93 10.80 -10.77 -3.25
N ALA A 94 10.76 -11.82 -2.41
CA ALA A 94 9.53 -12.34 -1.83
C ALA A 94 8.78 -11.34 -0.93
N ILE A 95 9.42 -10.27 -0.45
CA ILE A 95 8.76 -9.19 0.31
C ILE A 95 7.60 -8.55 -0.46
N HIS A 96 7.65 -8.52 -1.79
CA HIS A 96 6.62 -7.89 -2.59
C HIS A 96 5.32 -8.70 -2.66
N THR A 97 5.42 -10.03 -2.48
CA THR A 97 4.27 -10.95 -2.56
C THR A 97 3.88 -11.54 -1.21
N ARG A 98 4.85 -11.78 -0.33
CA ARG A 98 4.70 -12.43 0.98
C ARG A 98 4.96 -11.48 2.16
N GLY A 99 5.27 -10.22 1.91
CA GLY A 99 5.46 -9.22 2.95
C GLY A 99 4.14 -8.81 3.60
N ILE A 100 4.13 -8.71 4.93
CA ILE A 100 2.97 -8.36 5.73
C ILE A 100 3.05 -6.87 6.06
N PRO A 101 1.96 -6.09 5.88
CA PRO A 101 1.95 -4.69 6.29
C PRO A 101 2.00 -4.58 7.81
N CYS A 102 2.88 -3.73 8.33
CA CYS A 102 2.99 -3.45 9.75
C CYS A 102 1.72 -2.72 10.25
N PRO A 103 1.01 -3.26 11.27
CA PRO A 103 -0.30 -2.77 11.69
C PRO A 103 -0.33 -1.28 12.07
N LEU A 104 0.60 -0.83 12.90
CA LEU A 104 0.70 0.56 13.34
C LEU A 104 0.92 1.52 12.16
N PHE A 105 1.83 1.14 11.26
CA PHE A 105 2.23 1.94 10.11
C PHE A 105 1.11 2.06 9.07
N ARG A 106 0.26 1.03 8.96
CA ARG A 106 -0.96 1.07 8.16
C ARG A 106 -1.94 2.12 8.65
N GLN A 107 -2.08 2.29 9.97
CA GLN A 107 -3.01 3.24 10.57
C GLN A 107 -2.59 4.71 10.36
N VAL A 108 -1.28 4.98 10.32
CA VAL A 108 -0.74 6.34 10.12
C VAL A 108 -0.58 6.72 8.63
N GLY A 109 -1.09 5.90 7.70
CA GLY A 109 -1.06 6.19 6.27
C GLY A 109 0.31 6.02 5.60
N PHE A 110 1.27 5.38 6.27
CA PHE A 110 2.59 5.08 5.72
C PHE A 110 2.88 3.58 5.88
N PRO A 111 2.33 2.71 4.99
CA PRO A 111 2.39 1.27 5.18
C PRO A 111 3.83 0.73 5.01
N LEU A 112 4.48 0.47 6.14
CA LEU A 112 5.72 -0.31 6.19
C LEU A 112 5.39 -1.78 5.93
N VAL A 113 6.19 -2.48 5.13
CA VAL A 113 6.02 -3.91 4.85
C VAL A 113 7.19 -4.68 5.46
N LEU A 114 6.89 -5.68 6.30
CA LEU A 114 7.88 -6.57 6.89
C LEU A 114 7.83 -7.93 6.22
N PHE A 115 9.00 -8.50 5.93
CA PHE A 115 9.13 -9.88 5.45
C PHE A 115 10.02 -10.68 6.40
N ARG A 116 9.55 -11.88 6.72
CA ARG A 116 10.30 -12.87 7.50
C ARG A 116 10.44 -14.13 6.67
N HIS A 117 11.64 -14.71 6.66
CA HIS A 117 11.88 -15.99 5.98
C HIS A 117 11.09 -17.12 6.64
N PHE A 118 10.95 -17.09 7.97
CA PHE A 118 10.26 -18.08 8.78
C PHE A 118 9.15 -17.40 9.62
N PRO A 119 7.89 -17.40 9.15
CA PRO A 119 6.77 -16.76 9.85
C PRO A 119 6.07 -17.72 10.84
N HIS A 120 6.83 -18.50 11.61
CA HIS A 120 6.23 -19.40 12.60
C HIS A 120 5.63 -18.63 13.78
N ASP A 121 4.71 -19.27 14.50
CA ASP A 121 4.14 -18.74 15.74
C ASP A 121 5.25 -18.61 16.80
N PRO A 122 5.51 -17.39 17.34
CA PRO A 122 6.51 -17.15 18.38
C PRO A 122 6.37 -18.05 19.60
N ALA A 123 5.16 -18.46 19.94
CA ALA A 123 4.89 -19.35 21.07
C ALA A 123 5.37 -20.79 20.82
N SER A 124 5.46 -21.19 19.55
CA SER A 124 5.85 -22.55 19.13
C SER A 124 7.30 -22.66 18.63
N MET A 125 7.98 -21.52 18.42
CA MET A 125 9.32 -21.50 17.84
C MET A 125 10.40 -21.95 18.82
N THR A 126 11.36 -22.72 18.30
CA THR A 126 12.62 -23.00 18.99
C THR A 126 13.38 -21.70 19.22
N ARG A 127 13.77 -21.43 20.48
CA ARG A 127 14.53 -20.23 20.84
C ARG A 127 15.97 -20.34 20.33
N ASP A 128 16.23 -19.73 19.18
CA ASP A 128 17.55 -19.61 18.57
C ASP A 128 17.88 -18.13 18.37
N PRO A 129 18.98 -17.59 18.94
CA PRO A 129 19.42 -16.22 18.73
C PRO A 129 19.63 -15.82 17.26
N GLY A 130 19.89 -16.78 16.37
CA GLY A 130 20.01 -16.58 14.92
C GLY A 130 18.66 -16.40 14.23
N LEU A 131 17.58 -16.90 14.83
CA LEU A 131 16.20 -16.75 14.34
C LEU A 131 15.43 -15.65 15.08
N ASP A 132 15.89 -15.25 16.28
CA ASP A 132 15.25 -14.20 17.06
C ASP A 132 15.61 -12.80 16.54
N ASN A 133 14.56 -12.00 16.34
CA ASN A 133 14.65 -10.61 15.93
C ASN A 133 13.52 -9.80 16.59
N GLN A 134 13.75 -9.41 17.85
CA GLN A 134 12.78 -8.66 18.64
C GLN A 134 12.42 -7.31 18.02
N LEU A 135 13.38 -6.64 17.36
CA LEU A 135 13.13 -5.39 16.64
C LEU A 135 12.08 -5.59 15.53
N ALA A 136 12.23 -6.65 14.74
CA ALA A 136 11.24 -7.02 13.73
C ALA A 136 9.90 -7.44 14.33
N SER A 137 9.86 -7.96 15.56
CA SER A 137 8.62 -8.30 16.27
C SER A 137 7.85 -7.06 16.71
N HIS A 138 8.52 -6.04 17.26
CA HIS A 138 7.86 -4.80 17.64
C HIS A 138 7.24 -4.05 16.45
N LEU A 139 7.75 -4.23 15.23
CA LEU A 139 7.12 -3.67 14.02
C LEU A 139 5.76 -4.29 13.69
N LEU A 140 5.43 -5.45 14.25
CA LEU A 140 4.14 -6.12 14.10
C LEU A 140 3.19 -5.86 15.27
N THR A 141 3.55 -4.99 16.22
CA THR A 141 2.67 -4.62 17.33
C THR A 141 1.31 -4.10 16.83
N GLN A 142 0.26 -4.76 17.30
CA GLN A 142 -1.12 -4.42 17.00
C GLN A 142 -1.53 -3.18 17.83
N PRO A 143 -2.10 -2.13 17.22
CA PRO A 143 -2.43 -0.89 17.91
C PRO A 143 -3.46 -1.05 19.04
N ASN A 144 -4.33 -2.06 18.93
CA ASN A 144 -5.40 -2.33 19.89
C ASN A 144 -4.93 -3.18 21.09
N THR A 145 -4.02 -4.12 20.90
CA THR A 145 -3.58 -5.03 21.97
C THR A 145 -2.23 -4.64 22.56
N GLY A 146 -1.40 -3.91 21.83
CA GLY A 146 -0.01 -3.62 22.22
C GLY A 146 0.94 -4.81 22.06
N TYR A 147 0.45 -5.97 21.59
CA TYR A 147 1.24 -7.18 21.36
C TYR A 147 1.49 -7.38 19.87
N PRO A 148 2.61 -8.03 19.48
CA PRO A 148 2.94 -8.32 18.08
C PRO A 148 2.10 -9.45 17.46
N GLU A 149 1.24 -10.10 18.25
CA GLU A 149 0.38 -11.21 17.83
C GLU A 149 -1.07 -10.74 17.72
N GLU A 150 -1.78 -11.23 16.70
CA GLU A 150 -3.24 -11.14 16.63
C GLU A 150 -3.80 -12.16 17.61
N LYS A 151 -4.19 -11.70 18.80
CA LYS A 151 -4.97 -12.48 19.78
C LYS A 151 -6.45 -12.18 19.61
#